data_AF-A0A1C5L6Z3-F1
#
_entry.id   AF-A0A1C5L6Z3-F1
#
_cell.length_a   1.000
_cell.length_b   1.000
_cell.length_c   1.000
_cell.angle_alpha   90.00
_cell.angle_beta   90.00
_cell.angle_gamma   90.00
#
_symmetry.space_group_name_H-M   'P 1'
#
loop_
_entity.id
_entity.type
_entity.pdbx_description
1 polymer ?
#
loop_
_entity_poly.entity_id
_entity_poly.type
_entity_poly.pdbx_seq_one_letter_code
_entity_poly.pdbx_strand_id
1 'polypeptide(L)'
;MLLSICGGITAISAAIAVIIKAINHAKAPDDKQNERLNAHDAELEKINRKLGADKDRLDLFQSKLVSLEEHQKENSITLEVHDRKILESEQRISHSEQGNNVTMKALLALLSHGIDGNAIEPMKEAKAALENYLIDGQNNTKNITN
;
A
#
# COMPACT_ATOMS: atom_id res chain seq x y z
N MET A 1 46.85 52.61 70.28
CA MET A 1 46.12 53.18 69.12
C MET A 1 45.97 52.18 67.97
N LEU A 2 46.98 51.38 67.62
CA LEU A 2 46.89 50.35 66.55
C LEU A 2 45.85 49.23 66.78
N LEU A 3 45.62 48.76 68.01
CA LEU A 3 44.67 47.65 68.26
C LEU A 3 43.19 48.02 68.00
N SER A 4 42.80 49.27 68.22
CA SER A 4 41.41 49.72 68.05
C SER A 4 41.00 49.81 66.58
N ILE A 5 41.94 50.19 65.70
CA ILE A 5 41.72 50.25 64.25
C ILE A 5 41.55 48.84 63.67
N CYS A 6 42.30 47.86 64.20
CA CYS A 6 42.20 46.46 63.77
C CYS A 6 40.85 45.82 64.15
N GLY A 7 40.30 46.16 65.33
CA GLY A 7 38.97 45.70 65.76
C GLY A 7 37.80 46.31 64.97
N GLY A 8 37.93 47.55 64.50
CA GLY A 8 36.91 48.20 63.67
C GLY A 8 36.81 47.59 62.27
N ILE A 9 37.95 47.27 61.64
CA ILE A 9 37.98 46.68 60.29
C ILE A 9 37.40 45.25 60.30
N THR A 10 37.66 44.46 61.34
CA THR A 10 37.11 43.09 61.44
C THR A 10 35.59 43.09 61.68
N ALA A 11 35.06 44.03 62.47
CA ALA A 11 33.63 44.16 62.70
C ALA A 11 32.86 44.58 61.43
N ILE A 12 33.38 45.55 60.67
CA ILE A 12 32.77 46.00 59.40
C ILE A 12 32.81 44.87 58.36
N SER A 13 33.92 44.15 58.27
CA SER A 13 34.07 43.01 57.36
C SER A 13 33.06 41.90 57.67
N ALA A 14 32.84 41.61 58.97
CA ALA A 14 31.83 40.64 59.39
C ALA A 14 30.40 41.10 59.05
N ALA A 15 30.07 42.37 59.23
CA ALA A 15 28.76 42.91 58.90
C ALA A 15 28.45 42.83 57.40
N ILE A 16 29.42 43.16 56.54
CA ILE A 16 29.29 43.03 55.08
C ILE A 16 29.02 41.57 54.68
N ALA A 17 29.73 40.61 55.27
CA ALA A 17 29.52 39.18 54.99
C ALA A 17 28.11 38.70 55.37
N VAL A 18 27.56 39.18 56.48
CA VAL A 18 26.18 38.84 56.90
C VAL A 18 25.15 39.43 55.93
N ILE A 19 25.33 40.68 55.48
CA ILE A 19 24.44 41.33 54.52
C ILE A 19 24.46 40.60 53.18
N ILE A 20 25.64 40.24 52.66
CA ILE A 20 25.78 39.46 51.42
C ILE A 20 25.06 38.11 51.56
N LYS A 21 25.23 37.42 52.70
CA LYS A 21 24.58 36.13 52.95
C LYS A 21 23.05 36.26 53.00
N ALA A 22 22.52 37.33 53.60
CA ALA A 22 21.09 37.60 53.65
C ALA A 22 20.51 37.88 52.25
N ILE A 23 21.21 38.68 51.42
CA ILE A 23 20.81 38.96 50.03
C ILE A 23 20.84 37.67 49.19
N ASN A 24 21.88 36.86 49.32
CA ASN A 24 21.99 35.60 48.58
C ASN A 24 20.91 34.59 49.02
N HIS A 25 20.58 34.55 50.31
CA HIS A 25 19.50 33.68 50.80
C HIS A 25 18.13 34.16 50.31
N ALA A 26 17.91 35.47 50.22
CA ALA A 26 16.68 36.05 49.67
C ALA A 26 16.54 35.85 48.15
N LYS A 27 17.65 35.80 47.39
CA LYS A 27 17.67 35.52 45.94
C LYS A 27 17.63 34.04 45.56
N ALA A 28 18.10 33.16 46.44
CA ALA A 28 18.08 31.71 46.23
C ALA A 28 16.71 31.11 45.81
N PRO A 29 15.54 31.55 46.32
CA PRO A 29 14.26 31.06 45.81
C PRO A 29 13.97 31.50 44.37
N ASP A 30 14.37 32.71 43.97
CA ASP A 30 14.20 33.22 42.61
C ASP A 30 15.14 32.50 41.64
N ASP A 31 16.39 32.28 42.04
CA ASP A 31 17.37 31.53 41.25
C ASP A 31 16.88 30.10 40.96
N LYS A 32 16.36 29.41 41.99
CA LYS A 32 15.78 28.06 41.85
C LYS A 32 14.52 28.03 40.98
N GLN A 33 13.68 29.08 41.07
CA GLN A 33 12.51 29.19 40.21
C GLN A 33 12.93 29.40 38.76
N ASN A 34 13.93 30.24 38.51
CA ASN A 34 14.44 30.51 37.18
C ASN A 34 15.10 29.26 36.56
N GLU A 35 15.84 28.47 37.35
CA GLU A 35 16.34 27.16 36.92
C GLU A 35 15.22 26.20 36.51
N ARG A 36 14.14 26.12 37.30
CA ARG A 36 12.97 25.29 36.96
C ARG A 36 12.25 25.77 35.72
N LEU A 37 12.11 27.09 35.54
CA LEU A 37 11.51 27.68 34.36
C LEU A 37 12.32 27.33 33.11
N ASN A 38 13.65 27.51 33.16
CA ASN A 38 14.55 27.13 32.08
C ASN A 38 14.48 25.62 31.76
N ALA A 39 14.33 24.77 32.78
CA ALA A 39 14.16 23.34 32.58
C ALA A 39 12.83 23.02 31.88
N HIS A 40 11.74 23.67 32.27
CA HIS A 40 10.44 23.52 31.61
C HIS A 40 10.45 24.03 30.16
N ASP A 41 11.11 25.16 29.88
CA ASP A 41 11.26 25.66 28.51
C ASP A 41 12.02 24.66 27.63
N ALA A 42 13.08 24.05 28.16
CA ALA A 42 13.83 23.02 27.45
C ALA A 42 12.99 21.74 27.20
N GLU A 43 12.10 21.36 28.12
CA GLU A 43 11.18 20.24 27.92
C GLU A 43 10.10 20.57 26.88
N LEU A 44 9.52 21.77 26.93
CA LEU A 44 8.54 22.25 25.95
C LEU A 44 9.13 22.27 24.55
N GLU A 45 10.37 22.74 24.39
CA GLU A 45 11.05 22.73 23.10
C GLU A 45 11.24 21.30 22.58
N LYS A 46 11.66 20.35 23.44
CA LYS A 46 11.79 18.93 23.06
C LYS A 46 10.46 18.32 22.64
N ILE A 47 9.38 18.62 23.38
CA ILE A 47 8.02 18.14 23.04
C ILE A 47 7.59 18.71 21.70
N ASN A 48 7.79 20.01 21.46
CA ASN A 48 7.41 20.66 20.22
C ASN A 48 8.15 20.07 19.01
N ARG A 49 9.45 19.77 19.16
CA ARG A 49 10.24 19.08 18.13
C ARG A 49 9.70 17.68 17.83
N LYS A 50 9.36 16.90 18.88
CA LYS A 50 8.76 15.56 18.70
C LYS A 50 7.40 15.66 18.01
N LEU A 51 6.57 16.61 18.42
CA LEU A 51 5.25 16.82 17.83
C LEU A 51 5.33 17.20 16.35
N GLY A 52 6.31 18.02 15.97
CA GLY A 52 6.61 18.32 14.57
C GLY A 52 6.99 17.07 13.77
N ALA A 53 7.91 16.26 14.30
CA ALA A 53 8.31 15.02 13.63
C ALA A 53 7.17 13.99 13.50
N ASP A 54 6.32 13.88 14.54
CA ASP A 54 5.15 13.01 14.51
C ASP A 54 4.10 13.50 13.50
N LYS A 55 3.93 14.82 13.37
CA LYS A 55 3.08 15.43 12.34
C LYS A 55 3.58 15.09 10.94
N ASP A 56 4.87 15.28 10.67
CA ASP A 56 5.47 14.95 9.37
C ASP A 56 5.29 13.46 9.03
N ARG A 57 5.44 12.60 10.05
CA ARG A 57 5.22 11.16 9.92
C ARG A 57 3.75 10.83 9.63
N LEU A 58 2.81 11.53 10.26
CA LEU A 58 1.38 11.35 10.02
C LEU A 58 0.98 11.81 8.61
N ASP A 59 1.49 12.96 8.16
CA ASP A 59 1.26 13.48 6.81
C ASP A 59 1.80 12.49 5.75
N LEU A 60 2.95 11.87 6.00
CA LEU A 60 3.48 10.79 5.16
C LEU A 60 2.57 9.55 5.13
N PHE A 61 2.04 9.12 6.29
CA PHE A 61 1.11 7.98 6.31
C PHE A 61 -0.19 8.28 5.58
N GLN A 62 -0.72 9.49 5.71
CA GLN A 62 -1.91 9.92 4.99
C GLN A 62 -1.68 9.85 3.48
N SER A 63 -0.55 10.36 2.98
CA SER A 63 -0.19 10.25 1.56
C SER A 63 -0.08 8.79 1.10
N LYS A 64 0.54 7.91 1.90
CA LYS A 64 0.64 6.48 1.58
C LYS A 64 -0.72 5.79 1.54
N LEU A 65 -1.63 6.12 2.46
CA LEU A 65 -2.98 5.56 2.47
C LEU A 65 -3.73 5.92 1.19
N VAL A 66 -3.70 7.19 0.78
CA VAL A 66 -4.32 7.64 -0.48
C VAL A 66 -3.75 6.87 -1.68
N SER A 67 -2.43 6.75 -1.77
CA SER A 67 -1.80 6.02 -2.88
C SER A 67 -2.16 4.53 -2.92
N LEU A 68 -2.34 3.90 -1.75
CA LEU A 68 -2.75 2.51 -1.65
C LEU A 68 -4.22 2.32 -2.05
N GLU A 69 -5.10 3.25 -1.67
CA GLU A 69 -6.50 3.24 -2.09
C GLU A 69 -6.63 3.38 -3.61
N GLU A 70 -5.86 4.29 -4.22
CA GLU A 70 -5.81 4.46 -5.68
C GLU A 70 -5.32 3.18 -6.37
N HIS A 71 -4.21 2.62 -5.92
CA HIS A 71 -3.66 1.38 -6.48
C HIS A 71 -4.61 0.19 -6.29
N GLN A 72 -5.36 0.12 -5.19
CA GLN A 72 -6.39 -0.91 -5.00
C GLN A 72 -7.53 -0.77 -6.01
N LYS A 73 -7.97 0.46 -6.29
CA LYS A 73 -9.00 0.74 -7.29
C LYS A 73 -8.53 0.36 -8.70
N GLU A 74 -7.30 0.71 -9.07
CA GLU A 74 -6.69 0.34 -10.35
C GLU A 74 -6.56 -1.16 -10.52
N ASN A 75 -6.12 -1.86 -9.46
CA ASN A 75 -6.04 -3.32 -9.45
C ASN A 75 -7.42 -3.97 -9.62
N SER A 76 -8.47 -3.43 -8.98
CA SER A 76 -9.85 -3.93 -9.13
C SER A 76 -10.30 -3.86 -10.59
N ILE A 77 -10.11 -2.71 -11.24
CA ILE A 77 -10.46 -2.52 -12.65
C ILE A 77 -9.66 -3.47 -13.54
N THR A 78 -8.36 -3.62 -13.28
CA THR A 78 -7.49 -4.51 -14.05
C THR A 78 -7.91 -5.97 -13.92
N LEU A 79 -8.28 -6.41 -12.72
CA LEU A 79 -8.76 -7.76 -12.46
C LEU A 79 -10.09 -8.02 -13.20
N GLU A 80 -11.05 -7.11 -13.13
CA GLU A 80 -12.32 -7.22 -13.87
C GLU A 80 -12.10 -7.33 -15.40
N VAL A 81 -11.14 -6.58 -15.94
CA VAL A 81 -10.78 -6.66 -17.36
C VAL A 81 -10.13 -8.01 -17.68
N HIS A 82 -9.25 -8.52 -16.81
CA HIS A 82 -8.63 -9.83 -16.99
C HIS A 82 -9.66 -10.96 -16.90
N ASP A 83 -10.58 -10.93 -15.94
CA ASP A 83 -11.65 -11.93 -15.82
C ASP A 83 -12.52 -11.97 -17.09
N ARG A 84 -12.86 -10.81 -17.64
CA ARG A 84 -13.57 -10.73 -18.93
C ARG A 84 -12.77 -11.36 -20.08
N LYS A 85 -11.48 -11.03 -20.20
CA LYS A 85 -10.61 -11.59 -21.25
C LYS A 85 -10.40 -13.09 -21.10
N ILE A 86 -10.33 -13.60 -19.87
CA ILE A 86 -10.24 -15.03 -19.59
C ILE A 86 -11.53 -15.71 -20.05
N LEU A 87 -12.69 -15.19 -19.68
CA LEU A 87 -13.98 -15.77 -20.11
C LEU A 87 -14.11 -15.79 -21.64
N GLU A 88 -13.77 -14.69 -22.31
CA GLU A 88 -13.75 -14.62 -23.78
C GLU A 88 -12.76 -15.61 -24.39
N SER A 89 -11.58 -15.77 -23.78
CA SER A 89 -10.57 -16.72 -24.21
C SER A 89 -11.03 -18.17 -24.03
N GLU A 90 -11.63 -18.51 -22.91
CA GLU A 90 -12.18 -19.84 -22.62
C GLU A 90 -13.27 -20.21 -23.63
N GLN A 91 -14.17 -19.27 -23.95
CA GLN A 91 -15.19 -19.47 -24.99
C GLN A 91 -14.56 -19.73 -26.36
N ARG A 92 -13.55 -18.94 -26.75
CA ARG A 92 -12.83 -19.11 -28.03
C ARG A 92 -12.08 -20.44 -28.10
N ILE A 93 -11.42 -20.85 -27.02
CA ILE A 93 -10.70 -22.11 -26.93
C ILE A 93 -11.69 -23.28 -27.02
N SER A 94 -12.77 -23.24 -26.24
CA SER A 94 -13.80 -24.28 -26.26
C SER A 94 -14.40 -24.46 -27.66
N HIS A 95 -14.71 -23.36 -28.35
CA HIS A 95 -15.20 -23.43 -29.72
C HIS A 95 -14.17 -24.04 -30.68
N SER A 96 -12.90 -23.66 -30.56
CA SER A 96 -11.81 -24.22 -31.36
C SER A 96 -11.57 -25.71 -31.09
N GLU A 97 -11.64 -26.15 -29.84
CA GLU A 97 -11.49 -27.56 -29.46
C GLU A 97 -12.63 -28.41 -30.04
N GLN A 98 -13.86 -27.91 -29.98
CA GLN A 98 -15.01 -28.58 -30.59
C GLN A 98 -14.84 -28.73 -32.11
N GLY A 99 -14.39 -27.68 -32.80
CA GLY A 99 -14.12 -27.73 -34.24
C GLY A 99 -12.99 -28.70 -34.60
N ASN A 100 -11.93 -28.71 -33.81
CA ASN A 100 -10.83 -29.66 -33.96
C ASN A 100 -11.30 -31.10 -33.77
N ASN A 101 -12.17 -31.37 -32.78
CA ASN A 101 -12.71 -32.72 -32.54
C ASN A 101 -13.54 -33.22 -33.74
N VAL A 102 -14.43 -32.39 -34.27
CA VAL A 102 -15.28 -32.75 -35.42
C VAL A 102 -14.41 -32.96 -36.67
N THR A 103 -13.41 -32.11 -36.88
CA THR A 103 -12.44 -32.25 -37.99
C THR A 103 -11.65 -33.55 -37.87
N MET A 104 -11.14 -33.88 -36.67
CA MET A 104 -10.43 -35.13 -36.43
C MET A 104 -11.31 -36.36 -36.68
N LYS A 105 -12.59 -36.33 -36.28
CA LYS A 105 -13.55 -37.41 -36.57
C LYS A 105 -13.81 -37.56 -38.07
N ALA A 106 -13.95 -36.46 -38.79
CA ALA A 106 -14.12 -36.48 -40.25
C ALA A 106 -12.89 -37.05 -40.96
N LEU A 107 -11.69 -36.62 -40.57
CA LEU A 107 -10.44 -37.18 -41.11
C LEU A 107 -10.32 -38.68 -40.81
N LEU A 108 -10.64 -39.10 -39.59
CA LEU A 108 -10.61 -40.53 -39.23
C LEU A 108 -11.56 -41.36 -40.09
N ALA A 109 -12.80 -40.88 -40.29
CA ALA A 109 -13.78 -41.58 -41.13
C ALA A 109 -13.33 -41.68 -42.60
N LEU A 110 -12.68 -40.64 -43.13
CA LEU A 110 -12.10 -40.65 -44.48
C LEU A 110 -10.95 -41.66 -44.59
N LEU A 111 -10.05 -41.71 -43.60
CA LEU A 111 -8.96 -42.71 -43.57
C LEU A 111 -9.49 -44.13 -43.49
N SER A 112 -10.45 -44.40 -42.60
CA SER A 112 -11.08 -45.72 -42.47
C SER A 112 -11.77 -46.15 -43.77
N HIS A 113 -12.46 -45.23 -44.44
CA HIS A 113 -13.06 -45.54 -45.74
C HIS A 113 -12.01 -45.83 -46.82
N GLY A 114 -10.91 -45.07 -46.87
CA GLY A 114 -9.81 -45.31 -47.80
C GLY A 114 -9.07 -46.62 -47.60
N ILE A 115 -9.04 -47.16 -46.38
CA ILE A 115 -8.41 -48.45 -46.05
C ILE A 115 -9.37 -49.62 -46.28
N ASP A 116 -10.57 -49.56 -45.69
CA ASP A 116 -11.50 -50.70 -45.63
C ASP A 116 -12.50 -50.73 -46.79
N GLY A 117 -12.65 -49.63 -47.54
CA GLY A 117 -13.56 -49.48 -48.68
C GLY A 117 -15.06 -49.49 -48.34
N ASN A 118 -15.43 -49.92 -47.13
CA ASN A 118 -16.82 -50.17 -46.74
C ASN A 118 -17.33 -49.29 -45.58
N ALA A 119 -16.52 -48.32 -45.11
CA ALA A 119 -16.88 -47.41 -44.01
C ALA A 119 -17.75 -46.21 -44.46
N ILE A 120 -18.76 -46.47 -45.31
CA ILE A 120 -19.65 -45.42 -45.84
C ILE A 120 -20.52 -44.79 -44.75
N GLU A 121 -21.02 -45.60 -43.81
CA GLU A 121 -21.90 -45.10 -42.73
C GLU A 121 -21.18 -44.16 -41.76
N PRO A 122 -19.98 -44.51 -41.22
CA PRO A 122 -19.17 -43.56 -40.45
C PRO A 122 -18.84 -42.26 -41.21
N MET A 123 -18.67 -42.35 -42.54
CA MET A 123 -18.37 -41.18 -43.37
C MET A 123 -19.57 -40.25 -43.51
N LYS A 124 -20.79 -40.79 -43.61
CA LYS A 124 -22.04 -40.01 -43.60
C LYS A 124 -22.27 -39.34 -42.24
N GLU A 125 -22.02 -40.06 -41.15
CA GLU A 125 -22.16 -39.53 -39.79
C GLU A 125 -21.17 -38.38 -39.54
N ALA A 126 -19.90 -38.56 -39.89
CA ALA A 126 -18.89 -37.52 -39.72
C ALA A 126 -19.16 -36.29 -40.60
N LYS A 127 -19.71 -36.49 -41.81
CA LYS A 127 -20.19 -35.41 -42.67
C LYS A 127 -21.33 -34.64 -42.00
N ALA A 128 -22.36 -35.31 -41.49
CA ALA A 128 -23.49 -34.66 -40.83
C ALA A 128 -23.03 -33.88 -39.58
N ALA A 129 -22.09 -34.43 -38.80
CA ALA A 129 -21.51 -33.74 -37.65
C ALA A 129 -20.74 -32.46 -38.04
N LEU A 130 -19.99 -32.50 -39.15
CA LEU A 130 -19.28 -31.33 -39.68
C LEU A 130 -20.25 -30.27 -40.22
N GLU A 131 -21.27 -30.67 -40.97
CA GLU A 131 -22.30 -29.77 -41.50
C GLU A 131 -23.05 -29.06 -40.36
N ASN A 132 -23.50 -29.81 -39.34
CA ASN A 132 -24.16 -29.23 -38.18
C ASN A 132 -23.24 -28.23 -37.43
N TYR A 133 -21.98 -28.59 -37.19
CA TYR A 133 -21.03 -27.67 -36.53
C TYR A 133 -20.79 -26.38 -37.33
N LEU A 134 -20.73 -26.46 -38.67
CA LEU A 134 -20.55 -25.30 -39.54
C LEU A 134 -21.80 -24.42 -39.60
N ILE A 135 -22.99 -25.02 -39.64
CA ILE A 135 -24.28 -24.29 -39.60
C ILE A 135 -24.44 -23.59 -38.25
N ASP A 136 -24.19 -24.30 -37.14
CA ASP A 136 -24.31 -23.74 -35.79
C ASP A 136 -23.26 -22.65 -35.52
N GLY A 137 -22.03 -22.83 -36.01
CA GLY A 137 -20.97 -21.82 -35.96
C GLY A 137 -21.32 -20.54 -36.74
N GLN A 138 -22.00 -20.66 -37.89
CA GLN A 138 -22.49 -19.52 -38.68
C GLN A 138 -23.66 -18.77 -38.04
N ASN A 139 -24.50 -19.46 -37.26
CA ASN A 139 -25.61 -18.84 -36.54
C ASN A 139 -25.14 -18.12 -35.27
N ASN A 140 -24.14 -18.68 -34.56
CA ASN A 140 -23.61 -18.06 -33.35
C ASN A 140 -22.86 -16.75 -33.64
N THR A 141 -22.10 -16.68 -34.75
CA THR A 141 -21.36 -15.46 -35.17
C THR A 141 -22.26 -14.27 -35.55
N LYS A 142 -23.49 -14.51 -36.01
CA LYS A 142 -24.48 -13.45 -36.30
C LYS A 142 -25.12 -12.83 -35.06
N ASN A 143 -25.18 -13.55 -33.94
CA ASN A 143 -25.78 -13.06 -32.69
C ASN A 143 -24.83 -12.16 -31.87
N ILE A 144 -23.52 -12.21 -32.14
CA ILE A 144 -22.49 -11.42 -31.44
C ILE A 144 -22.24 -10.05 -32.11
N THR A 145 -22.84 -9.81 -33.28
CA THR A 145 -22.67 -8.59 -34.09
C THR A 145 -23.87 -7.63 -34.04
N ASN A 146 -24.89 -7.94 -33.24
CA ASN A 146 -26.06 -7.07 -32.97
C ASN A 146 -26.02 -6.51 -31.55
#